data_AF-A0A8T4VPR8-F1
#
_entry.id   AF-A0A8T4VPR8-F1
#
_cell.length_a   1.000
_cell.length_b   1.000
_cell.length_c   1.000
_cell.angle_alpha   90.00
_cell.angle_beta   90.00
_cell.angle_gamma   90.00
#
_symmetry.space_group_name_H-M   'P 1'
#
loop_
_entity.id
_entity.type
_entity.pdbx_description
1 polymer ?
#
loop_
_entity_poly.entity_id
_entity_poly.type
_entity_poly.pdbx_seq_one_letter_code
_entity_poly.pdbx_strand_id
1 'polypeptide(L)' 'GKGAATEASYFAASAPTVVFGPGVLSDENGPVAHGEREYVKIDDVRKASDILTQALGILVG' A
#
# COMPACT_ATOMS: atom_id res chain seq x y z
N GLY A 1 -7.65 -10.49 12.87
CA GLY A 1 -7.99 -9.24 12.17
C GLY A 1 -7.96 -9.52 10.69
N LYS A 2 -8.96 -9.07 9.92
CA LYS A 2 -8.90 -9.18 8.46
C LYS A 2 -7.75 -8.27 8.00
N GLY A 3 -6.59 -8.85 7.72
CA GLY A 3 -5.64 -8.18 6.83
C GLY A 3 -6.40 -7.85 5.55
N ALA A 4 -6.14 -6.67 4.97
CA ALA A 4 -6.75 -6.28 3.70
C ALA A 4 -6.69 -7.49 2.77
N ALA A 5 -7.83 -8.13 2.54
CA ALA A 5 -7.90 -9.36 1.77
C ALA A 5 -7.77 -8.94 0.31
N THR A 6 -6.55 -8.61 -0.08
CA THR A 6 -6.23 -8.11 -1.39
C THR A 6 -6.22 -9.29 -2.36
N GLU A 7 -6.79 -9.10 -3.53
CA GLU A 7 -6.73 -10.03 -4.67
C GLU A 7 -5.28 -10.36 -5.09
N ALA A 8 -4.29 -9.63 -4.56
CA ALA A 8 -2.87 -9.93 -4.72
C ALA A 8 -2.50 -11.37 -4.34
N SER A 9 -3.25 -12.02 -3.45
CA SER A 9 -3.02 -13.43 -3.08
C SER A 9 -3.13 -14.39 -4.27
N TYR A 10 -3.87 -14.03 -5.33
CA TYR A 10 -3.91 -14.83 -6.55
C TYR A 10 -2.55 -14.91 -7.26
N PHE A 11 -1.70 -13.88 -7.14
CA PHE A 11 -0.36 -13.89 -7.73
C PHE A 11 0.68 -14.61 -6.85
N ALA A 12 0.41 -14.75 -5.55
CA ALA A 12 1.33 -15.40 -4.60
C ALA A 12 1.60 -16.87 -4.93
N ALA A 13 0.69 -17.54 -5.65
CA ALA A 13 0.88 -18.91 -6.12
C ALA A 13 1.89 -19.02 -7.26
N SER A 14 2.15 -17.94 -8.00
CA SER A 14 2.98 -17.93 -9.20
C SER A 14 4.28 -17.15 -9.04
N ALA A 15 4.34 -16.20 -8.10
CA ALA A 15 5.53 -15.40 -7.84
C ALA A 15 5.52 -14.82 -6.42
N PRO A 16 6.71 -14.50 -5.84
CA PRO A 16 6.79 -13.68 -4.64
C PRO A 16 5.97 -12.40 -4.80
N THR A 17 4.98 -12.21 -3.93
CA THR A 17 4.00 -11.11 -4.03
C THR A 17 3.97 -10.32 -2.73
N VAL A 18 4.04 -9.00 -2.84
CA VAL A 18 3.94 -8.06 -1.73
C VAL A 18 2.89 -7.01 -2.07
N VAL A 19 2.06 -6.66 -1.10
CA VAL A 19 1.19 -5.48 -1.16
C VAL A 19 1.80 -4.40 -0.30
N PHE A 20 1.98 -3.22 -0.89
CA PHE A 20 2.45 -2.03 -0.20
C PHE A 20 1.70 -0.82 -0.76
N GLY A 21 1.67 0.26 0.01
CA GLY A 21 1.05 1.51 -0.41
C GLY A 21 0.83 2.45 0.77
N PRO A 22 0.68 3.75 0.50
CA PRO A 22 0.37 4.74 1.51
C PRO A 22 -1.10 4.64 1.95
N GLY A 23 -1.40 5.16 3.15
CA GLY A 23 -2.75 5.16 3.73
C GLY A 23 -2.70 4.87 5.22
N VAL A 24 -3.75 5.25 5.94
CA VAL A 24 -3.89 4.96 7.37
C VAL A 24 -5.23 4.28 7.62
N LEU A 25 -5.23 3.26 8.47
CA LEU A 25 -6.45 2.53 8.83
C LEU A 25 -7.30 3.33 9.81
N SER A 26 -6.65 4.08 10.70
CA SER A 26 -7.25 4.94 11.71
C SER A 26 -6.29 6.05 12.10
N ASP A 27 -6.83 7.20 12.48
CA ASP A 27 -6.10 8.32 13.09
C ASP A 27 -6.66 8.63 14.49
N GLU A 28 -6.23 9.74 15.11
CA GLU A 28 -6.72 10.14 16.43
C GLU A 28 -8.24 10.38 16.51
N ASN A 29 -8.91 10.57 15.37
CA ASN A 29 -10.36 10.78 15.29
C ASN A 29 -11.13 9.48 14.98
N GLY A 30 -10.45 8.34 14.87
CA GLY A 30 -11.06 7.02 14.64
C GLY A 30 -10.77 6.43 13.25
N PRO A 31 -11.64 5.55 12.73
CA PRO A 31 -11.42 4.86 11.46
C PRO A 31 -11.29 5.84 10.28
N VAL A 32 -10.30 5.60 9.41
CA VAL A 32 -10.06 6.35 8.18
C VAL A 32 -10.32 5.46 6.96
N ALA A 33 -9.75 4.26 6.94
CA ALA A 33 -10.02 3.30 5.87
C ALA A 33 -11.48 2.84 5.90
N HIS A 34 -12.15 2.87 4.74
CA HIS A 34 -13.59 2.59 4.62
C HIS A 34 -14.49 3.50 5.48
N GLY A 35 -14.00 4.69 5.87
CA GLY A 35 -14.74 5.69 6.63
C GLY A 35 -15.06 6.93 5.79
N GLU A 36 -15.95 7.79 6.28
CA GLU A 36 -16.30 9.05 5.59
C GLU A 36 -15.11 10.01 5.44
N ARG A 37 -14.12 9.89 6.33
CA ARG A 37 -12.91 10.70 6.33
C ARG A 37 -11.73 9.99 5.66
N GLU A 38 -11.98 9.07 4.72
CA GLU A 38 -10.90 8.38 4.03
C GLU A 38 -9.98 9.38 3.31
N TYR A 39 -8.67 9.30 3.58
CA TYR A 39 -7.67 10.15 2.95
C TYR A 39 -6.33 9.43 2.77
N VAL A 40 -5.50 10.02 1.92
CA VAL A 40 -4.08 9.74 1.81
C VAL A 40 -3.33 11.06 1.72
N LYS A 41 -2.16 11.16 2.38
CA LYS A 41 -1.31 12.36 2.26
C LYS A 41 -0.56 12.31 0.93
N ILE A 42 -0.52 13.43 0.22
CA ILE A 42 0.16 13.54 -1.08
C ILE A 42 1.66 13.21 -0.96
N ASP A 43 2.30 13.62 0.13
CA ASP A 43 3.73 13.34 0.36
C ASP A 43 3.99 11.84 0.53
N ASP A 44 3.07 11.09 1.13
CA ASP A 44 3.18 9.64 1.27
C ASP A 44 3.03 8.94 -0.09
N VAL A 45 2.19 9.47 -0.99
CA VAL A 45 2.08 8.99 -2.38
C VAL A 45 3.38 9.20 -3.15
N ARG A 46 3.97 10.40 -3.04
CA ARG A 46 5.27 10.71 -3.66
C ARG A 46 6.36 9.77 -3.15
N LYS A 47 6.43 9.58 -1.84
CA LYS A 47 7.38 8.66 -1.22
C LYS A 47 7.19 7.21 -1.69
N ALA A 48 5.94 6.74 -1.80
CA ALA A 48 5.65 5.41 -2.32
C ALA A 48 6.12 5.25 -3.78
N SER A 49 5.98 6.30 -4.60
CA SER A 49 6.52 6.34 -5.96
C SER A 49 8.04 6.21 -5.97
N ASP A 50 8.73 6.99 -5.14
CA ASP A 50 10.21 6.96 -5.06
C ASP A 50 10.72 5.56 -4.67
N ILE A 51 10.07 4.93 -3.68
CA ILE A 51 10.39 3.57 -3.24
C ILE A 51 10.21 2.56 -4.38
N LEU A 52 9.08 2.64 -5.11
CA LEU A 52 8.80 1.72 -6.22
C LEU A 52 9.82 1.89 -7.35
N THR A 53 10.13 3.13 -7.74
CA THR A 53 11.12 3.42 -8.77
C THR A 53 12.50 2.89 -8.38
N GLN A 54 12.93 3.09 -7.13
CA GLN A 54 14.19 2.57 -6.65
C GLN A 54 14.22 1.03 -6.64
N ALA A 55 13.16 0.39 -6.14
CA ALA A 55 13.07 -1.06 -6.10
C ALA A 55 13.14 -1.70 -7.49
N LEU A 56 12.44 -1.12 -8.47
CA LEU A 56 12.51 -1.56 -9.86
C LEU A 56 13.90 -1.32 -10.45
N GLY A 57 14.51 -0.16 -10.18
CA GLY A 57 15.89 0.12 -10.60
C GLY A 57 16.92 -0.90 -10.11
N ILE A 58 16.72 -1.45 -8.90
CA ILE A 58 17.57 -2.53 -8.36
C ILE A 58 17.25 -3.89 -9.00
N LEU A 59 15.98 -4.15 -9.31
CA LEU A 59 15.53 -5.47 -9.74
C LEU A 59 15.73 -5.73 -11.24
N VAL A 60 15.59 -4.70 -12.08
CA VAL A 60 15.61 -4.83 -13.54
C VAL A 60 16.70 -4.03 -14.25
N GLY A 61 17.37 -3.11 -13.54
CA GLY A 61 18.51 -2.32 -14.06
C GLY A 61 19.83 -3.05 -13.91
#